data_AF-V9Z3Y9-F1
#
_entry.id   AF-V9Z3Y9-F1
#
_cell.length_a   1.000
_cell.length_b   1.000
_cell.length_c   1.000
_cell.angle_alpha   90.00
_cell.angle_beta   90.00
_cell.angle_gamma   90.00
#
_symmetry.space_group_name_H-M   'P 1'
#
loop_
_entity.id
_entity.type
_entity.pdbx_description
1 polymer ?
#
loop_
_entity_poly.entity_id
_entity_poly.type
_entity_poly.pdbx_seq_one_letter_code
_entity_poly.pdbx_strand_id
1 'polypeptide(L)'
;MTARFRRCGHGTGPLHPGDQKAVAEFTAMLTARKRPAPWTGHGDVAVRIAANGRGLERGRPADGQPADADPVALVLIHPDTEAALTGTLHCARSRIHGAWTTPYRLLTHALVGCDLPLNTDLSA
;
A
#
# COMPACT_ATOMS: atom_id res chain seq x y z
N MET A 1 -10.10 -11.16 -42.19
CA MET A 1 -9.62 -9.81 -41.85
C MET A 1 -8.97 -9.84 -40.47
N THR A 2 -7.65 -9.84 -40.38
CA THR A 2 -6.92 -9.84 -39.11
C THR A 2 -6.77 -8.41 -38.63
N ALA A 3 -7.42 -8.04 -37.52
CA ALA A 3 -7.24 -6.73 -36.92
C ALA A 3 -5.77 -6.58 -36.48
N ARG A 4 -5.00 -5.74 -37.19
CA ARG A 4 -3.67 -5.31 -36.73
C ARG A 4 -3.88 -4.38 -35.55
N PHE A 5 -3.66 -4.88 -34.34
CA PHE A 5 -3.47 -4.03 -33.16
C PHE A 5 -2.26 -3.13 -33.43
N ARG A 6 -2.50 -1.89 -33.85
CA ARG A 6 -1.46 -0.85 -33.89
C ARG A 6 -1.10 -0.56 -32.44
N ARG A 7 0.20 -0.65 -32.11
CA ARG A 7 0.73 0.00 -30.91
C ARG A 7 0.26 1.46 -30.96
N CYS A 8 -0.49 1.92 -29.96
CA CYS A 8 -0.66 3.35 -29.72
C CYS A 8 0.76 3.88 -29.51
N GLY A 9 1.34 4.48 -30.56
CA GLY A 9 2.71 4.96 -30.54
C GLY A 9 2.81 6.11 -29.58
N HIS A 10 3.66 5.99 -28.56
CA HIS A 10 4.32 7.17 -28.02
C HIS A 10 5.09 7.76 -29.21
N GLY A 11 4.85 9.03 -29.54
CA GLY A 11 5.54 9.69 -30.64
C GLY A 11 7.05 9.54 -30.52
N THR A 12 7.78 9.61 -31.64
CA THR A 12 9.24 9.65 -31.65
C THR A 12 9.71 10.98 -31.05
N GLY A 13 9.75 11.06 -29.72
CA GLY A 13 10.11 12.24 -28.96
C GLY A 13 10.28 11.88 -27.48
N PRO A 14 10.90 12.77 -26.67
CA PRO A 14 11.02 12.55 -25.23
C PRO A 14 9.64 12.32 -24.60
N LEU A 15 9.59 11.43 -23.59
CA LEU A 15 8.38 11.24 -22.78
C LEU A 15 7.94 12.60 -22.22
N HIS A 16 6.63 12.86 -22.27
CA HIS A 16 6.06 14.04 -21.65
C HIS A 16 6.44 14.06 -20.15
N PRO A 17 6.74 15.22 -19.53
CA PRO A 17 7.14 15.28 -18.12
C PRO A 17 6.16 14.58 -17.16
N GLY A 18 4.86 14.61 -17.47
CA GLY A 18 3.84 13.87 -16.73
C GLY A 18 4.02 12.34 -16.81
N ASP A 19 4.38 11.81 -17.98
CA ASP A 19 4.61 10.38 -18.18
C ASP A 19 5.88 9.94 -17.45
N GLN A 20 6.93 10.77 -17.48
CA GLN A 20 8.17 10.50 -16.73
C GLN A 20 7.90 10.41 -15.22
N LYS A 21 7.09 11.32 -14.69
CA LYS A 21 6.67 11.30 -13.28
C LYS A 21 5.90 10.02 -12.95
N ALA A 22 4.92 9.65 -13.78
CA ALA A 22 4.13 8.43 -13.57
C ALA A 22 5.01 7.17 -13.59
N VAL A 23 5.95 7.07 -14.54
CA VAL A 23 6.92 5.95 -14.61
C VAL A 23 7.82 5.91 -13.37
N ALA A 24 8.29 7.06 -12.90
CA ALA A 24 9.11 7.15 -11.70
C ALA A 24 8.35 6.69 -10.44
N GLU A 25 7.12 7.17 -10.24
CA GLU A 25 6.27 6.78 -9.10
C GLU A 25 5.96 5.28 -9.13
N PHE A 26 5.61 4.73 -10.29
CA PHE A 26 5.36 3.29 -10.45
C PHE A 26 6.61 2.45 -10.17
N THR A 27 7.78 2.90 -10.65
CA THR A 27 9.06 2.22 -10.42
C THR A 27 9.45 2.25 -8.94
N ALA A 28 9.23 3.37 -8.25
CA ALA A 28 9.43 3.49 -6.82
C ALA A 28 8.52 2.54 -6.04
N MET A 29 7.23 2.45 -6.41
CA MET A 29 6.28 1.53 -5.80
C MET A 29 6.70 0.07 -5.98
N LEU A 30 7.10 -0.33 -7.20
CA LEU A 30 7.58 -1.68 -7.46
C LEU A 30 8.85 -2.01 -6.66
N THR A 31 9.73 -1.04 -6.50
CA THR A 31 10.97 -1.20 -5.73
C THR A 31 10.66 -1.41 -4.25
N ALA A 32 9.83 -0.55 -3.66
CA ALA A 32 9.39 -0.67 -2.28
C ALA A 32 8.71 -2.02 -2.04
N ARG A 33 7.81 -2.44 -2.94
CA ARG A 33 7.07 -3.71 -2.81
C ARG A 33 7.97 -4.95 -2.90
N LYS A 34 9.01 -4.90 -3.75
CA LYS A 34 9.95 -6.02 -3.91
C LYS A 34 10.95 -6.13 -2.75
N ARG A 35 11.31 -4.99 -2.16
CA ARG A 35 12.31 -4.88 -1.09
C ARG A 35 11.75 -4.01 0.03
N PRO A 36 10.75 -4.50 0.77
CA PRO A 36 10.14 -3.73 1.83
C PRO A 36 11.18 -3.42 2.92
N ALA A 37 11.24 -2.17 3.35
CA ALA A 37 11.99 -1.81 4.53
C ALA A 37 11.38 -2.52 5.75
N PRO A 38 12.19 -3.13 6.62
CA PRO A 38 11.67 -3.77 7.82
C PRO A 38 11.01 -2.73 8.72
N TRP A 39 9.87 -3.10 9.32
CA TRP A 39 9.23 -2.27 10.32
C TRP A 39 9.82 -2.57 11.69
N THR A 40 10.28 -1.53 12.39
CA THR A 40 11.02 -1.65 13.65
C THR A 40 10.15 -1.53 14.90
N GLY A 41 8.82 -1.56 14.74
CA GLY A 41 7.87 -1.32 15.84
C GLY A 41 7.49 0.15 16.04
N HIS A 42 8.02 1.05 15.21
CA HIS A 42 7.73 2.48 15.29
C HIS A 42 7.28 3.04 13.93
N GLY A 43 6.42 4.06 13.98
CA GLY A 43 5.82 4.67 12.81
C GLY A 43 4.79 3.78 12.11
N ASP A 44 4.21 4.31 11.05
CA ASP A 44 3.17 3.63 10.29
C ASP A 44 3.72 2.41 9.52
N VAL A 45 2.83 1.45 9.28
CA VAL A 45 3.14 0.14 8.70
C VAL A 45 2.31 -0.09 7.45
N ALA A 46 2.86 -0.84 6.48
CA ALA A 46 2.10 -1.35 5.34
C ALA A 46 1.51 -2.73 5.68
N VAL A 47 0.18 -2.83 5.74
CA VAL A 47 -0.56 -4.04 6.12
C VAL A 47 -1.15 -4.74 4.89
N ARG A 48 -1.02 -6.06 4.79
CA ARG A 48 -1.69 -6.87 3.76
C ARG A 48 -3.15 -7.14 4.13
N ILE A 49 -4.10 -6.57 3.37
CA ILE A 49 -5.53 -6.71 3.64
C ILE A 49 -6.13 -7.99 3.04
N ALA A 50 -5.73 -8.35 1.82
CA ALA A 50 -6.25 -9.54 1.15
C ALA A 50 -5.30 -10.74 1.35
N ALA A 51 -5.87 -11.94 1.54
CA ALA A 51 -5.12 -13.20 1.61
C ALA A 51 -4.28 -13.45 0.34
N ASN A 52 -4.71 -12.90 -0.81
CA ASN A 52 -3.95 -12.95 -2.07
C ASN A 52 -2.74 -11.98 -2.11
N GLY A 53 -2.52 -11.20 -1.05
CA GLY A 53 -1.35 -10.34 -0.85
C GLY A 53 -1.23 -9.16 -1.81
N ARG A 54 -2.31 -8.77 -2.51
CA ARG A 54 -2.24 -7.75 -3.56
C ARG A 54 -2.38 -6.31 -3.06
N GLY A 55 -3.34 -6.04 -2.18
CA GLY A 55 -3.59 -4.71 -1.60
C GLY A 55 -2.79 -4.48 -0.32
N LEU A 56 -2.32 -3.25 -0.15
CA LEU A 56 -1.66 -2.78 1.07
C LEU A 56 -2.42 -1.58 1.63
N GLU A 57 -2.52 -1.49 2.94
CA GLU A 57 -3.06 -0.30 3.62
C GLU A 57 -2.06 0.29 4.60
N ARG A 58 -2.19 1.60 4.83
CA ARG A 58 -1.43 2.31 5.86
C ARG A 58 -2.08 2.02 7.21
N GLY A 59 -1.38 1.29 8.06
CA GLY A 59 -1.76 1.06 9.45
C GLY A 59 -0.98 1.99 10.37
N ARG A 60 -1.67 2.62 11.32
CA ARG A 60 -1.06 3.37 12.41
C ARG A 60 -1.15 2.54 13.70
N PRO A 61 -0.02 2.08 14.24
CA PRO A 61 0.02 1.38 15.53
C PRO A 61 -0.55 2.27 16.65
N ALA A 62 -1.26 1.66 17.61
CA ALA A 62 -1.65 2.33 18.85
C ALA A 62 -0.41 2.82 19.63
N ASP A 63 -0.55 3.99 20.24
CA ASP A 63 0.51 4.62 21.04
C ASP A 63 0.89 3.78 22.26
N GLY A 64 2.18 3.78 22.59
CA GLY A 64 2.69 3.10 23.79
C GLY A 64 2.74 1.58 23.74
N GLN A 65 2.36 0.96 22.61
CA GLN A 65 2.52 -0.49 22.47
C GLN A 65 4.00 -0.90 22.38
N PRO A 66 4.38 -2.09 22.87
CA PRO A 66 5.72 -2.63 22.69
C PRO A 66 6.09 -2.80 21.21
N ALA A 67 7.35 -2.56 20.85
CA ALA A 67 7.83 -2.67 19.47
C ALA A 67 7.74 -4.11 18.91
N ASP A 68 7.78 -5.10 19.80
CA ASP A 68 7.71 -6.54 19.53
C ASP A 68 6.30 -7.13 19.71
N ALA A 69 5.27 -6.29 19.92
CA ALA A 69 3.90 -6.75 20.06
C ALA A 69 3.46 -7.63 18.87
N ASP A 70 2.76 -8.72 19.21
CA ASP A 70 2.06 -9.60 18.28
C ASP A 70 0.84 -10.22 18.99
N PRO A 71 -0.40 -9.91 18.57
CA PRO A 71 -0.77 -9.05 17.45
C PRO A 71 -0.52 -7.56 17.74
N VAL A 72 -0.20 -6.80 16.68
CA VAL A 72 -0.05 -5.35 16.69
C VAL A 72 -1.43 -4.70 16.69
N ALA A 73 -1.73 -3.90 17.71
CA ALA A 73 -2.96 -3.10 17.72
C ALA A 73 -2.78 -1.87 16.82
N LEU A 74 -3.62 -1.69 15.80
CA LEU A 74 -3.50 -0.58 14.86
C LEU A 74 -4.85 -0.12 14.30
N VAL A 75 -4.90 1.09 13.75
CA VAL A 75 -6.02 1.58 12.94
C VAL A 75 -5.57 1.71 11.49
N LEU A 76 -6.42 1.33 10.53
CA LEU A 76 -6.15 1.63 9.12
C LEU A 76 -6.52 3.09 8.87
N ILE A 77 -5.64 3.82 8.18
CA ILE A 77 -5.79 5.25 7.92
C ILE A 77 -5.68 5.56 6.43
N HIS A 78 -6.40 6.58 5.98
CA HIS A 78 -6.28 7.09 4.63
C HIS A 78 -4.86 7.64 4.40
N PRO A 79 -4.17 7.26 3.30
CA PRO A 79 -2.76 7.62 3.13
C PRO A 79 -2.51 9.13 3.02
N ASP A 80 -3.48 9.90 2.49
CA ASP A 80 -3.34 11.36 2.28
C ASP A 80 -3.99 12.25 3.32
N THR A 81 -5.13 11.85 3.88
CA THR A 81 -5.91 12.69 4.79
C THR A 81 -5.69 12.29 6.25
N GLU A 82 -5.03 11.15 6.47
CA GLU A 82 -4.82 10.52 7.77
C GLU A 82 -6.12 10.19 8.53
N ALA A 83 -7.27 10.29 7.86
CA ALA A 83 -8.55 9.93 8.44
C ALA A 83 -8.57 8.43 8.76
N ALA A 84 -9.06 8.08 9.95
CA ALA A 84 -9.27 6.69 10.32
C ALA A 84 -10.33 6.06 9.41
N LEU A 85 -9.99 4.90 8.83
CA LEU A 85 -10.89 4.09 8.00
C LEU A 85 -11.56 2.99 8.81
N THR A 86 -10.97 2.62 9.95
CA THR A 86 -11.44 1.56 10.83
C THR A 86 -11.33 1.98 12.29
N GLY A 87 -12.02 1.25 13.18
CA GLY A 87 -11.62 1.18 14.59
C GLY A 87 -10.30 0.42 14.77
N THR A 88 -9.90 0.21 16.02
CA THR A 88 -8.70 -0.58 16.34
C THR A 88 -8.88 -2.03 15.90
N LEU A 89 -7.90 -2.53 15.16
CA LEU A 89 -7.76 -3.91 14.72
C LEU A 89 -6.55 -4.54 15.40
N HIS A 90 -6.60 -5.85 15.59
CA HIS A 90 -5.45 -6.66 16.01
C HIS A 90 -4.86 -7.35 14.79
N CYS A 91 -3.68 -6.89 14.38
CA CYS A 91 -2.99 -7.32 13.19
C CYS A 91 -1.85 -8.28 13.54
N ALA A 92 -1.92 -9.52 13.08
CA ALA A 92 -0.82 -10.46 13.18
C ALA A 92 0.43 -9.87 12.51
N ARG A 93 1.59 -10.05 13.14
CA ARG A 93 2.85 -9.48 12.60
C ARG A 93 3.23 -10.08 11.24
N SER A 94 2.75 -11.29 10.94
CA SER A 94 2.85 -11.95 9.62
C SER A 94 2.18 -11.16 8.47
N ARG A 95 1.16 -10.34 8.78
CA ARG A 95 0.45 -9.49 7.81
C ARG A 95 1.18 -8.19 7.49
N ILE A 96 2.19 -7.83 8.28
CA ILE A 96 2.99 -6.63 8.07
C ILE A 96 3.92 -6.87 6.89
N HIS A 97 3.73 -6.09 5.83
CA HIS A 97 4.61 -6.14 4.66
C HIS A 97 5.96 -5.46 4.94
N GLY A 98 5.94 -4.39 5.75
CA GLY A 98 7.11 -3.59 6.10
C GLY A 98 6.70 -2.22 6.63
N ALA A 99 7.67 -1.33 6.82
CA ALA A 99 7.41 0.06 7.19
C ALA A 99 6.62 0.77 6.09
N TRP A 100 5.66 1.63 6.46
CA TRP A 100 4.92 2.41 5.47
C TRP A 100 5.86 3.39 4.75
N THR A 101 5.69 3.49 3.44
CA THR A 101 6.39 4.46 2.60
C THR A 101 5.42 5.04 1.58
N THR A 102 5.63 6.30 1.15
CA THR A 102 4.76 7.00 0.20
C THR A 102 4.46 6.20 -1.08
N PRO A 103 5.40 5.43 -1.68
CA PRO A 103 5.09 4.65 -2.88
C PRO A 103 3.98 3.59 -2.70
N TYR A 104 3.73 3.10 -1.48
CA TYR A 104 2.62 2.18 -1.21
C TYR A 104 1.24 2.81 -1.30
N ARG A 105 1.15 4.15 -1.30
CA ARG A 105 -0.11 4.87 -1.53
C ARG A 105 -0.82 4.39 -2.79
N LEU A 106 -0.09 4.00 -3.83
CA LEU A 106 -0.65 3.51 -5.09
C LEU A 106 -1.36 2.14 -4.98
N LEU A 107 -1.25 1.47 -3.83
CA LEU A 107 -1.75 0.12 -3.58
C LEU A 107 -2.92 0.07 -2.59
N THR A 108 -3.36 1.22 -2.09
CA THR A 108 -4.47 1.33 -1.13
C THR A 108 -5.82 1.34 -1.84
N HIS A 109 -6.83 0.79 -1.20
CA HIS A 109 -8.21 0.83 -1.69
C HIS A 109 -8.72 2.27 -1.76
N ALA A 110 -8.31 3.09 -0.77
CA ALA A 110 -8.63 4.51 -0.71
C ALA A 110 -8.25 5.26 -2.01
N LEU A 111 -7.07 4.98 -2.59
CA LEU A 111 -6.67 5.63 -3.83
C LEU A 111 -7.45 5.13 -5.05
N VAL A 112 -7.81 3.85 -5.04
CA VAL A 112 -8.60 3.22 -6.12
C VAL A 112 -10.09 3.62 -6.02
N GLY A 113 -10.50 4.33 -4.95
CA GLY A 113 -11.89 4.70 -4.71
C GLY A 113 -12.76 3.48 -4.36
N CYS A 114 -12.15 2.42 -3.82
CA CYS A 114 -12.84 1.24 -3.35
C CYS A 114 -12.94 1.28 -1.83
N ASP A 115 -14.05 0.77 -1.30
CA ASP A 115 -14.18 0.53 0.13
C ASP A 115 -13.28 -0.63 0.57
N LEU A 116 -12.89 -0.60 1.84
CA LEU A 116 -12.25 -1.75 2.47
C LEU A 116 -13.22 -2.93 2.48
N PRO A 117 -12.73 -4.17 2.32
CA PRO A 117 -13.55 -5.36 2.47
C PRO A 117 -14.27 -5.34 3.83
N LEU A 118 -15.58 -5.56 3.81
CA LEU A 118 -16.38 -5.79 5.01
C LEU A 118 -15.78 -6.95 5.80
N ASN A 119 -15.62 -6.79 7.12
CA ASN A 119 -14.95 -7.76 8.00
C ASN A 119 -13.48 -8.03 7.66
N THR A 120 -12.70 -6.97 7.43
CA THR A 120 -11.25 -7.09 7.29
C THR A 120 -10.64 -7.74 8.54
N ASP A 121 -10.29 -9.02 8.43
CA ASP A 121 -9.62 -9.81 9.46
C ASP A 121 -8.11 -9.86 9.20
N LEU A 122 -7.36 -9.40 10.19
CA LEU A 122 -5.89 -9.31 10.18
C LEU A 122 -5.24 -10.30 11.15
N SER A 123 -6.00 -11.21 11.76
CA SER A 123 -5.53 -12.09 12.83
C SER A 123 -4.73 -13.31 12.38
N ALA A 124 -4.70 -13.64 11.09
CA ALA A 124 -4.07 -14.85 10.54
C ALA A 124 -3.05 -14.55 9.44
#